data_AF-A0A7C7N5U9-F1
#
_entry.id   AF-A0A7C7N5U9-F1
#
_cell.length_a   1.000
_cell.length_b   1.000
_cell.length_c   1.000
_cell.angle_alpha   90.00
_cell.angle_beta   90.00
_cell.angle_gamma   90.00
#
_symmetry.space_group_name_H-M   'P 1'
#
loop_
_entity.id
_entity.type
_entity.pdbx_description
1 polymer ?
#
loop_
_entity_poly.entity_id
_entity_poly.type
_entity_poly.pdbx_seq_one_letter_code
_entity_poly.pdbx_strand_id
1 'polypeptide(L)'
;MAAKRKRKQTLNQFIINKFLDKPKALWKNKVAVSREMGLTKKLIDRYPLRAFWAALPPKFSAESLSWYISPQGLAYLKVEYAKFGLDLTPPVRHNVSDAKFGEDKVMSKKTTNIKDFIKHGSEKENN
;
A
#
# COMPACT_ATOMS: atom_id res chain seq x y z
N MET A 1 2.43 12.23 -43.12
CA MET A 1 3.47 11.92 -42.10
C MET A 1 3.06 10.68 -41.34
N ALA A 2 3.77 9.55 -41.51
CA ALA A 2 3.45 8.33 -40.78
C ALA A 2 3.76 8.52 -39.28
N ALA A 3 2.72 8.51 -38.44
CA ALA A 3 2.89 8.57 -37.00
C ALA A 3 3.75 7.37 -36.56
N LYS A 4 4.97 7.64 -36.05
CA LYS A 4 5.84 6.60 -35.49
C LYS A 4 5.07 5.85 -34.40
N ARG A 5 4.64 4.61 -34.69
CA ARG A 5 4.01 3.73 -33.70
C ARG A 5 4.99 3.56 -32.52
N LYS A 6 4.64 4.13 -31.36
CA LYS A 6 5.43 3.95 -30.14
C LYS A 6 5.47 2.45 -29.82
N ARG A 7 6.68 1.89 -29.75
CA ARG A 7 6.90 0.47 -29.46
C ARG A 7 6.30 0.16 -28.09
N LYS A 8 5.52 -0.93 -27.99
CA LYS A 8 4.97 -1.38 -26.70
C LYS A 8 6.15 -1.68 -25.76
N GLN A 9 6.11 -1.07 -24.57
CA GLN A 9 7.11 -1.25 -23.53
C GLN A 9 7.12 -2.72 -23.06
N THR A 10 8.31 -3.29 -22.88
CA THR A 10 8.45 -4.66 -22.37
C THR A 10 8.13 -4.72 -20.88
N LEU A 11 7.80 -5.91 -20.35
CA LEU A 11 7.52 -6.07 -18.92
C LEU A 11 8.72 -5.65 -18.06
N ASN A 12 9.94 -5.96 -18.49
CA ASN A 12 11.17 -5.51 -17.82
C ASN A 12 11.22 -3.97 -17.72
N GLN A 13 11.04 -3.29 -18.85
CA GLN A 13 11.02 -1.84 -18.89
C GLN A 13 9.88 -1.27 -18.04
N PHE A 14 8.72 -1.96 -17.98
CA PHE A 14 7.58 -1.55 -17.17
C PHE A 14 7.91 -1.56 -15.68
N ILE A 15 8.48 -2.66 -15.18
CA ILE A 15 8.85 -2.79 -13.76
C ILE A 15 9.91 -1.74 -13.40
N ILE A 16 10.98 -1.61 -14.21
CA ILE A 16 12.04 -0.62 -13.97
C ILE A 16 11.46 0.81 -13.92
N ASN A 17 10.58 1.17 -14.84
CA ASN A 17 10.02 2.53 -14.89
C ASN A 17 8.99 2.81 -13.80
N LYS A 18 8.39 1.77 -13.19
CA LYS A 18 7.38 1.92 -12.14
C LYS A 18 7.99 1.96 -10.74
N PHE A 19 9.00 1.14 -10.48
CA PHE A 19 9.52 0.93 -9.12
C PHE A 19 10.81 1.70 -8.83
N LEU A 20 11.45 2.28 -9.84
CA LEU A 20 12.65 3.09 -9.64
C LEU A 20 12.34 4.58 -9.78
N ASP A 21 13.01 5.39 -8.96
CA ASP A 21 12.72 6.83 -8.88
C ASP A 21 13.23 7.62 -10.08
N LYS A 22 14.40 7.23 -10.60
CA LYS A 22 15.10 7.94 -11.68
C LYS A 22 15.36 7.03 -12.88
N PRO A 23 14.33 6.50 -13.54
CA PRO A 23 14.51 5.57 -14.66
C PRO A 23 15.28 6.22 -15.81
N LYS A 24 15.00 7.50 -16.12
CA LYS A 24 15.69 8.23 -17.20
C LYS A 24 17.20 8.34 -17.00
N ALA A 25 17.67 8.48 -15.76
CA ALA A 25 19.10 8.51 -15.46
C ALA A 25 19.70 7.12 -15.59
N LEU A 26 18.97 6.09 -15.13
CA LEU A 26 19.38 4.70 -15.26
C LEU A 26 19.57 4.29 -16.71
N TRP A 27 18.63 4.62 -17.60
CA TRP A 27 18.69 4.31 -19.03
C TRP A 27 19.90 4.92 -19.77
N LYS A 28 20.55 5.96 -19.20
CA LYS A 28 21.79 6.52 -19.75
C LYS A 28 23.02 5.65 -19.44
N ASN A 29 22.99 4.90 -18.34
CA ASN A 29 24.09 4.04 -17.91
C ASN A 29 23.84 2.58 -18.31
N LYS A 30 24.55 2.11 -19.35
CA LYS A 30 24.41 0.75 -19.88
C LYS A 30 24.67 -0.35 -18.83
N VAL A 31 25.62 -0.14 -17.92
CA VAL A 31 25.97 -1.13 -16.89
C VAL A 31 24.85 -1.25 -15.86
N ALA A 32 24.31 -0.12 -15.41
CA ALA A 32 23.17 -0.10 -14.47
C ALA A 32 21.92 -0.74 -15.11
N VAL A 33 21.63 -0.42 -16.37
CA VAL A 33 20.52 -1.04 -17.12
C VAL A 33 20.67 -2.56 -17.17
N SER A 34 21.85 -3.07 -17.53
CA SER A 34 22.08 -4.52 -17.62
C SER A 34 21.84 -5.22 -16.29
N ARG A 35 22.34 -4.63 -15.20
CA ARG A 35 22.12 -5.14 -13.83
C ARG A 35 20.64 -5.20 -13.50
N GLU A 36 19.92 -4.09 -13.63
CA GLU A 36 18.49 -4.04 -13.30
C GLU A 36 17.67 -4.97 -14.20
N MET A 37 17.98 -5.05 -15.50
CA MET A 37 17.32 -6.00 -16.40
C MET A 37 17.53 -7.46 -15.96
N GLY A 38 18.73 -7.80 -15.49
CA GLY A 38 19.01 -9.14 -14.92
C GLY A 38 18.21 -9.41 -13.65
N LEU A 39 18.08 -8.42 -12.77
CA LEU A 39 17.23 -8.51 -11.57
C LEU A 39 15.75 -8.66 -11.95
N THR A 40 15.29 -7.85 -12.91
CA THR A 40 13.90 -7.87 -13.38
C THR A 40 13.56 -9.21 -14.01
N LYS A 41 14.49 -9.81 -14.77
CA LYS A 41 14.31 -11.15 -15.33
C LYS A 41 14.05 -12.19 -14.24
N LYS A 42 14.86 -12.20 -13.17
CA LYS A 42 14.66 -13.10 -12.01
C LYS A 42 13.30 -12.90 -11.33
N LEU A 43 12.79 -11.66 -11.30
CA LEU A 43 11.47 -11.34 -10.75
C LEU A 43 10.34 -11.84 -11.66
N ILE A 44 10.46 -11.62 -12.98
CA ILE A 44 9.49 -12.07 -13.97
C ILE A 44 9.43 -13.61 -14.05
N ASP A 45 10.57 -14.28 -13.92
CA ASP A 45 10.63 -15.75 -13.92
C ASP A 45 9.80 -16.35 -12.77
N ARG A 46 9.70 -15.65 -11.63
CA ARG A 46 8.84 -16.05 -10.50
C ARG A 46 7.40 -15.56 -10.64
N TYR A 47 7.20 -14.35 -11.13
CA TYR A 47 5.91 -13.69 -11.22
C TYR A 47 5.70 -13.11 -12.64
N PRO A 48 5.27 -13.93 -13.60
CA PRO A 48 5.23 -13.53 -15.02
C PRO A 48 4.05 -12.59 -15.35
N LEU A 49 3.05 -12.49 -14.48
CA LEU A 49 1.82 -11.75 -14.74
C LEU A 49 2.07 -10.23 -14.74
N ARG A 50 1.89 -9.60 -15.91
CA ARG A 50 1.93 -8.13 -16.02
C ARG A 50 0.88 -7.44 -15.17
N ALA A 51 -0.32 -8.03 -15.05
CA ALA A 51 -1.42 -7.47 -14.27
C ALA A 51 -1.05 -7.33 -12.78
N PHE A 52 -0.33 -8.31 -12.22
CA PHE A 52 0.20 -8.25 -10.87
C PHE A 52 1.13 -7.05 -10.68
N TRP A 53 2.13 -6.90 -11.55
CA TRP A 53 3.06 -5.76 -11.47
C TRP A 53 2.38 -4.42 -11.69
N ALA A 54 1.28 -4.38 -12.45
CA ALA A 54 0.48 -3.16 -12.64
C ALA A 54 -0.33 -2.81 -11.38
N ALA A 55 -0.88 -3.80 -10.68
CA ALA A 55 -1.63 -3.61 -9.44
C ALA A 55 -0.73 -3.36 -8.21
N LEU A 56 0.49 -3.89 -8.19
CA LEU A 56 1.39 -3.79 -7.05
C LEU A 56 1.82 -2.33 -6.78
N PRO A 57 1.47 -1.72 -5.64
CA PRO A 57 1.92 -0.37 -5.33
C PRO A 57 3.42 -0.34 -5.00
N PRO A 58 4.17 0.70 -5.38
CA PRO A 58 5.54 0.87 -4.94
C PRO A 58 5.57 1.09 -3.42
N LYS A 59 6.24 0.19 -2.69
CA LYS A 59 6.31 0.26 -1.22
C LYS A 59 7.19 1.41 -0.73
N PHE A 60 8.25 1.71 -1.47
CA PHE A 60 9.22 2.76 -1.15
C PHE A 60 9.92 3.25 -2.41
N SER A 61 10.55 4.41 -2.28
CA SER A 61 11.42 5.05 -3.26
C SER A 61 12.72 4.24 -3.37
N ALA A 62 12.97 3.59 -4.51
CA ALA A 62 14.10 2.67 -4.67
C ALA A 62 15.03 3.09 -5.81
N GLU A 63 16.34 2.99 -5.56
CA GLU A 63 17.36 3.19 -6.59
C GLU A 63 17.61 1.90 -7.42
N SER A 64 17.32 0.73 -6.86
CA SER A 64 17.54 -0.59 -7.48
C SER A 64 16.46 -1.59 -7.08
N LEU A 65 16.20 -2.57 -7.96
CA LEU A 65 15.28 -3.69 -7.71
C LEU A 65 15.89 -4.78 -6.81
N SER A 66 17.13 -4.60 -6.33
CA SER A 66 17.85 -5.56 -5.50
C SER A 66 17.07 -5.97 -4.24
N TRP A 67 16.40 -5.03 -3.59
CA TRP A 67 15.59 -5.29 -2.40
C TRP A 67 14.46 -6.28 -2.67
N TYR A 68 13.79 -6.21 -3.83
CA TYR A 68 12.72 -7.13 -4.19
C TYR A 68 13.19 -8.59 -4.36
N ILE A 69 14.49 -8.80 -4.57
CA ILE A 69 15.12 -10.12 -4.70
C ILE A 69 15.69 -10.62 -3.38
N SER A 70 15.88 -9.73 -2.40
CA SER A 70 16.26 -10.12 -1.04
C SER A 70 15.21 -11.05 -0.42
N PRO A 71 15.56 -11.88 0.58
CA PRO A 71 14.59 -12.75 1.25
C PRO A 71 13.36 -11.99 1.78
N GLN A 72 13.55 -10.78 2.29
CA GLN A 72 12.48 -9.90 2.77
C GLN A 72 11.58 -9.42 1.63
N GLY A 73 12.19 -9.02 0.51
CA GLY A 73 11.45 -8.59 -0.69
C GLY A 73 10.65 -9.72 -1.32
N LEU A 74 11.22 -10.94 -1.36
CA LEU A 74 10.52 -12.13 -1.85
C LEU A 74 9.36 -12.53 -0.95
N ALA A 75 9.53 -12.46 0.37
CA ALA A 75 8.44 -12.70 1.31
C ALA A 75 7.29 -11.69 1.10
N TYR A 76 7.63 -10.42 0.91
CA TYR A 76 6.66 -9.37 0.58
C TYR A 76 5.93 -9.66 -0.73
N LEU A 77 6.66 -9.94 -1.82
CA LEU A 77 6.06 -10.24 -3.12
C LEU A 77 5.16 -11.48 -3.07
N LYS A 78 5.54 -12.51 -2.29
CA LYS A 78 4.72 -13.71 -2.11
C LYS A 78 3.36 -13.38 -1.49
N VAL A 79 3.35 -12.54 -0.45
CA VAL A 79 2.10 -12.12 0.21
C VAL A 79 1.24 -11.27 -0.73
N GLU A 80 1.84 -10.29 -1.41
CA GLU A 80 1.09 -9.44 -2.34
C GLU A 80 0.57 -10.20 -3.56
N TYR A 81 1.34 -11.17 -4.05
CA TYR A 81 0.89 -12.03 -5.15
C TYR A 81 -0.27 -12.92 -4.73
N ALA A 82 -0.23 -13.47 -3.51
CA ALA A 82 -1.36 -14.22 -2.95
C ALA A 82 -2.60 -13.34 -2.83
N LYS A 83 -2.46 -12.11 -2.31
CA LYS A 83 -3.56 -11.14 -2.24
C LYS A 83 -4.14 -10.80 -3.61
N PHE A 84 -3.28 -10.64 -4.62
CA PHE A 84 -3.70 -10.34 -5.99
C PHE A 84 -4.55 -11.46 -6.60
N GLY A 85 -4.33 -12.71 -6.20
CA GLY A 85 -5.14 -13.85 -6.63
C GLY A 85 -6.45 -14.02 -5.88
N LEU A 86 -6.71 -13.25 -4.82
CA LEU A 86 -7.96 -13.32 -4.08
C LEU A 86 -9.02 -12.46 -4.78
N ASP A 87 -10.13 -13.09 -5.16
CA ASP A 87 -11.32 -12.38 -5.62
C ASP A 87 -12.09 -11.85 -4.40
N LEU A 88 -11.57 -10.77 -3.80
CA LEU A 88 -12.20 -10.14 -2.66
C LEU A 88 -13.31 -9.21 -3.16
N THR A 89 -14.53 -9.46 -2.70
CA THR A 89 -15.63 -8.50 -2.87
C THR A 89 -15.22 -7.15 -2.27
N PRO A 90 -15.48 -6.02 -2.96
CA PRO A 90 -15.19 -4.70 -2.41
C PRO A 90 -15.80 -4.55 -1.01
N PRO A 91 -15.09 -3.91 -0.06
CA PRO A 91 -15.63 -3.68 1.26
C PRO A 91 -16.90 -2.84 1.16
N VAL A 92 -17.99 -3.37 1.72
CA VAL A 92 -19.27 -2.67 1.77
C VAL A 92 -19.08 -1.43 2.64
N ARG A 93 -19.14 -0.26 2.01
CA ARG A 93 -19.14 1.02 2.74
C ARG A 93 -20.54 1.24 3.28
N HIS A 94 -20.73 1.00 4.57
CA HIS A 94 -21.92 1.44 5.26
C HIS A 94 -21.79 2.93 5.55
N ASN A 95 -22.69 3.73 4.99
CA ASN A 95 -22.86 5.12 5.43
C ASN A 95 -23.45 5.06 6.84
N VAL A 96 -22.62 5.26 7.84
CA VAL A 96 -23.10 5.51 9.19
C VAL A 96 -23.73 6.90 9.15
N SER A 97 -25.01 7.00 9.49
CA SER A 97 -25.66 8.31 9.59
C SER A 97 -24.95 9.13 10.66
N ASP A 98 -24.72 10.43 10.41
CA ASP A 98 -24.27 11.39 11.44
C ASP A 98 -25.30 11.58 12.58
N ALA A 99 -26.39 10.82 12.57
CA ALA A 99 -27.33 10.74 13.66
C ALA A 99 -26.60 10.25 14.91
N LYS A 100 -26.44 11.16 15.86
CA LYS A 100 -25.94 10.88 17.20
C LYS A 100 -26.93 9.96 17.91
N PHE A 101 -26.58 8.68 18.03
CA PHE A 101 -27.28 7.73 18.87
C PHE A 101 -26.73 7.81 20.29
N GLY A 102 -27.50 8.43 21.18
CA GLY A 102 -27.16 8.62 22.59
C GLY A 102 -27.28 10.09 23.01
N GLU A 103 -27.67 10.32 24.26
CA GLU A 103 -27.68 11.66 24.85
C GLU A 103 -26.26 12.02 25.32
N ASP A 104 -25.77 13.20 24.97
CA ASP A 104 -24.54 13.70 25.60
C ASP A 104 -24.90 14.06 27.04
N LYS A 105 -24.29 13.37 28.01
CA LYS A 105 -24.38 13.77 29.40
C LYS A 105 -23.61 15.09 29.57
N VAL A 106 -24.35 16.19 29.66
CA VAL A 106 -23.79 17.48 30.07
C VAL A 106 -23.34 17.36 31.54
N MET A 107 -22.02 17.34 31.74
CA MET A 107 -21.42 17.35 33.08
C MET A 107 -21.55 18.76 33.65
N SER A 108 -22.50 18.98 34.57
CA SER A 108 -22.77 20.30 35.15
C SER A 108 -21.65 20.84 36.05
N LYS A 109 -20.73 19.98 36.51
CA LYS A 109 -19.59 20.36 37.35
C LYS A 109 -18.34 19.60 36.94
N LYS A 110 -17.25 20.33 36.77
CA LYS A 110 -15.91 19.76 36.55
C LYS A 110 -15.43 19.18 37.88
N THR A 111 -15.33 17.85 37.98
CA THR A 111 -14.82 17.19 39.19
C THR A 111 -13.33 17.49 39.33
N THR A 112 -12.96 18.21 40.38
CA THR A 112 -11.58 18.65 40.65
C THR A 112 -10.70 17.50 41.15
N ASN A 113 -11.29 16.42 41.66
CA ASN A 113 -10.57 15.31 42.30
C ASN A 113 -11.22 13.94 42.06
N ILE A 114 -10.42 12.87 42.09
CA ILE A 114 -10.83 11.49 41.79
C ILE A 114 -11.93 11.00 42.74
N LYS A 115 -11.88 11.40 44.02
CA LYS A 115 -12.89 11.04 45.02
C LYS A 115 -14.27 11.63 44.72
N ASP A 116 -14.33 12.81 44.13
CA ASP A 116 -15.59 13.48 43.77
C ASP A 116 -16.22 12.84 42.52
N PHE A 117 -15.38 12.35 41.61
CA PHE A 117 -15.82 11.58 40.44
C PHE A 117 -16.51 10.27 40.84
N ILE A 118 -15.94 9.52 41.80
CA ILE A 118 -16.50 8.25 42.25
C ILE A 118 -17.86 8.46 42.94
N LYS A 119 -18.02 9.49 43.77
CA LYS A 119 -19.28 9.80 44.44
C LYS A 119 -20.41 10.17 43.48
N HIS A 120 -20.13 10.96 42.45
CA HIS A 120 -21.12 11.32 41.43
C HIS A 120 -21.52 10.15 40.52
N GLY A 121 -20.65 9.15 40.35
CA GLY A 121 -20.97 7.92 39.62
C GLY A 121 -22.00 7.04 40.34
N SER A 122 -21.96 7.00 41.67
CA SER A 122 -22.82 6.14 42.49
C SER A 122 -24.25 6.68 42.73
N GLU A 123 -24.52 7.96 42.50
CA GLU A 123 -25.83 8.57 42.79
C GLU A 123 -26.90 8.30 41.72
N LYS A 124 -26.56 7.73 40.55
CA LYS A 124 -27.48 7.63 39.39
C LYS A 124 -28.25 6.31 39.24
N GLU A 125 -28.20 5.39 40.20
CA GLU A 125 -28.89 4.08 40.08
C GLU A 125 -30.01 3.81 41.09
N ASN A 126 -30.46 4.80 41.89
CA ASN A 126 -31.63 4.62 42.75
C ASN A 126 -32.67 5.73 42.55
N ASN A 127 -33.42 5.65 41.44
CA ASN A 127 -34.81 6.11 41.35
C ASN A 127 -35.49 5.47 40.13
#